data_AF-A0A368FY20-F1
#
_entry.id   AF-A0A368FY20-F1
#
_cell.length_a   1.000
_cell.length_b   1.000
_cell.length_c   1.000
_cell.angle_alpha   90.00
_cell.angle_beta   90.00
_cell.angle_gamma   90.00
#
_symmetry.space_group_name_H-M   'P 1'
#
loop_
_entity.id
_entity.type
_entity.pdbx_description
1 polymer ?
#
loop_
_entity_poly.entity_id
_entity_poly.type
_entity_poly.pdbx_seq_one_letter_code
_entity_poly.pdbx_strand_id
1 'polypeptide(L)'
;LKGICSIQELRLINDAAERLFPNEAFDSIGIWIYGHARRCLSIDESLNKMYTDLRDFEDDLWDNDVIEVEKALNTSDAIKVINELEDPKRRANCLIFFSAQQDTSTLPRLDPNPSRSAFQRIVAIGFNETDLQHIVVPPRGVALSIPLYYMGRDLEAVVNAILKKP
;
A
#
# COMPACT_ATOMS: atom_id res chain seq x y z
N LEU A 1 -0.30 17.44 14.08
CA LEU A 1 -0.49 15.97 14.10
C LEU A 1 -0.61 15.38 12.69
N LYS A 2 -1.44 15.93 11.77
CA LYS A 2 -1.54 15.44 10.37
C LYS A 2 -0.20 15.28 9.64
N GLY A 3 0.77 16.20 9.82
CA GLY A 3 2.08 16.12 9.14
C GLY A 3 3.12 15.17 9.75
N ILE A 4 2.94 14.68 10.98
CA ILE A 4 3.87 13.72 11.60
C ILE A 4 3.50 12.29 11.16
N CYS A 5 2.20 12.00 11.06
CA CYS A 5 1.68 10.72 10.62
C CYS A 5 2.14 10.40 9.18
N SER A 6 2.06 11.39 8.27
CA SER A 6 2.45 11.20 6.86
C SER A 6 3.93 10.91 6.68
N ILE A 7 4.83 11.57 7.41
CA ILE A 7 6.28 11.36 7.27
C ILE A 7 6.70 9.98 7.77
N GLN A 8 6.15 9.53 8.90
CA GLN A 8 6.50 8.22 9.45
C GLN A 8 5.95 7.06 8.61
N GLU A 9 4.76 7.24 8.00
CA GLU A 9 4.20 6.28 7.05
C GLU A 9 5.07 6.15 5.80
N LEU A 10 5.51 7.28 5.21
CA LEU A 10 6.43 7.28 4.07
C LEU A 10 7.77 6.63 4.40
N ARG A 11 8.30 6.84 5.62
CA ARG A 11 9.51 6.15 6.10
C ARG A 11 9.32 4.64 6.19
N LEU A 12 8.19 4.17 6.71
CA LEU A 12 7.90 2.73 6.75
C LEU A 12 7.86 2.12 5.34
N ILE A 13 7.27 2.84 4.38
CA ILE A 13 7.24 2.43 2.97
C ILE A 13 8.67 2.38 2.41
N ASN A 14 9.50 3.39 2.67
CA ASN A 14 10.89 3.45 2.23
C ASN A 14 11.72 2.30 2.81
N ASP A 15 11.66 2.10 4.12
CA ASP A 15 12.41 1.05 4.82
C ASP A 15 11.99 -0.35 4.33
N ALA A 16 10.70 -0.55 4.02
CA ALA A 16 10.25 -1.79 3.42
C ALA A 16 10.81 -1.96 2.00
N ALA A 17 10.80 -0.91 1.19
CA ALA A 17 11.39 -0.91 -0.14
C ALA A 17 12.89 -1.25 -0.10
N GLU A 18 13.68 -0.62 0.78
CA GLU A 18 15.11 -0.93 0.96
C GLU A 18 15.38 -2.43 1.22
N ARG A 19 14.44 -3.13 1.86
CA ARG A 19 14.53 -4.59 2.10
C ARG A 19 14.01 -5.44 0.94
N LEU A 20 13.09 -4.90 0.13
CA LEU A 20 12.49 -5.59 -1.00
C LEU A 20 13.37 -5.55 -2.25
N PHE A 21 13.89 -4.37 -2.64
CA PHE A 21 14.69 -4.20 -3.85
C PHE A 21 15.88 -5.16 -4.00
N PRO A 22 16.67 -5.47 -2.95
CA PRO A 22 17.76 -6.44 -3.06
C PRO A 22 17.29 -7.91 -2.99
N ASN A 23 15.99 -8.18 -2.81
CA ASN A 23 15.46 -9.53 -2.67
C ASN A 23 15.18 -10.18 -4.03
N GLU A 24 15.72 -11.37 -4.29
CA GLU A 24 15.52 -12.09 -5.56
C GLU A 24 14.06 -12.46 -5.87
N ALA A 25 13.16 -12.47 -4.87
CA ALA A 25 11.74 -12.73 -5.08
C ALA A 25 10.93 -11.46 -5.38
N PHE A 26 11.58 -10.30 -5.47
CA PHE A 26 10.96 -9.01 -5.77
C PHE A 26 11.45 -8.49 -7.12
N ASP A 27 10.50 -8.14 -7.99
CA ASP A 27 10.81 -7.66 -9.34
C ASP A 27 10.69 -6.13 -9.45
N SER A 28 9.54 -5.58 -9.01
CA SER A 28 9.22 -4.16 -9.14
C SER A 28 8.08 -3.75 -8.21
N ILE A 29 7.92 -2.43 -7.99
CA ILE A 29 6.83 -1.84 -7.22
C ILE A 29 6.23 -0.64 -7.95
N GLY A 30 4.93 -0.42 -7.84
CA GLY A 30 4.27 0.82 -8.26
C GLY A 30 3.62 1.46 -7.04
N ILE A 31 3.53 2.80 -7.01
CA ILE A 31 2.94 3.53 -5.91
C ILE A 31 1.73 4.34 -6.37
N TRP A 32 0.60 4.12 -5.70
CA TRP A 32 -0.60 4.93 -5.83
C TRP A 32 -0.95 5.52 -4.47
N ILE A 33 -0.91 6.85 -4.37
CA ILE A 33 -1.32 7.57 -3.18
C ILE A 33 -2.78 7.97 -3.35
N TYR A 34 -3.57 7.95 -2.28
CA TYR A 34 -4.95 8.43 -2.28
C TYR A 34 -5.15 9.46 -1.16
N GLY A 35 -6.21 10.26 -1.24
CA GLY A 35 -6.45 11.38 -0.31
C GLY A 35 -6.07 12.73 -0.91
N HIS A 36 -5.45 13.59 -0.09
CA HIS A 36 -5.06 14.95 -0.50
C HIS A 36 -3.60 15.00 -0.99
N ALA A 37 -3.32 14.51 -2.20
CA ALA A 37 -1.95 14.50 -2.74
C ALA A 37 -1.89 15.02 -4.18
N ARG A 38 -0.80 15.75 -4.50
CA ARG A 38 -0.52 16.40 -5.81
C ARG A 38 -0.30 15.40 -6.93
N ARG A 39 0.29 14.24 -6.59
CA ARG A 39 0.68 13.17 -7.52
C ARG A 39 -0.06 11.89 -7.20
N CYS A 40 -1.33 11.87 -7.57
CA CYS A 40 -2.08 10.63 -7.60
C CYS A 40 -2.37 10.33 -9.06
N LEU A 41 -1.35 9.74 -9.70
CA LEU A 41 -1.54 8.89 -10.87
C LEU A 41 -2.70 7.93 -10.56
N SER A 42 -3.56 7.63 -11.51
CA SER A 42 -4.55 6.57 -11.29
C SER A 42 -3.85 5.25 -10.92
N ILE A 43 -4.57 4.31 -10.31
CA ILE A 43 -4.02 2.97 -10.07
C ILE A 43 -3.49 2.31 -11.36
N ASP A 44 -4.11 2.59 -12.52
CA ASP A 44 -3.62 2.09 -13.81
C ASP A 44 -2.30 2.72 -14.25
N GLU A 45 -2.16 4.04 -14.07
CA GLU A 45 -0.91 4.74 -14.34
C GLU A 45 0.21 4.26 -13.40
N SER A 46 -0.11 3.98 -12.14
CA SER A 46 0.83 3.41 -11.16
C SER A 46 1.28 2.01 -11.58
N LEU A 47 0.38 1.18 -12.11
CA LEU A 47 0.72 -0.12 -12.69
C LEU A 47 1.53 -0.01 -13.99
N ASN A 48 1.39 1.09 -14.75
CA ASN A 48 2.24 1.35 -15.92
C ASN A 48 3.62 1.89 -15.53
N LYS A 49 3.75 2.51 -14.36
CA LYS A 49 5.00 3.09 -13.82
C LYS A 49 5.53 2.25 -12.65
N MET A 50 5.83 0.98 -12.93
CA MET A 50 6.49 0.10 -11.96
C MET A 50 8.00 0.41 -11.94
N TYR A 51 8.56 0.64 -10.77
CA TYR A 51 9.97 0.91 -10.53
C TYR A 51 10.74 -0.40 -10.30
N THR A 52 11.86 -0.55 -11.00
CA THR A 52 12.83 -1.65 -10.83
C THR A 52 14.12 -1.20 -10.16
N ASP A 53 14.29 0.11 -9.94
CA ASP A 53 15.42 0.70 -9.22
C ASP A 53 14.90 1.39 -7.94
N LEU A 54 15.64 1.22 -6.84
CA LEU A 54 15.28 1.80 -5.55
C LEU A 54 15.30 3.33 -5.59
N ARG A 55 16.30 3.93 -6.22
CA ARG A 55 16.46 5.40 -6.21
C ARG A 55 15.35 6.08 -6.99
N ASP A 56 14.98 5.51 -8.14
CA ASP A 56 13.85 6.02 -8.93
C ASP A 56 12.54 5.96 -8.12
N PHE A 57 12.34 4.88 -7.34
CA PHE A 57 11.19 4.77 -6.44
C PHE A 57 11.26 5.79 -5.30
N GLU A 58 12.42 5.97 -4.66
CA GLU A 58 12.63 6.90 -3.56
C GLU A 58 12.43 8.35 -4.01
N ASP A 59 12.95 8.74 -5.17
CA ASP A 59 12.79 10.09 -5.73
C ASP A 59 11.29 10.43 -5.86
N ASP A 60 10.47 9.52 -6.35
CA ASP A 60 9.01 9.72 -6.45
C ASP A 60 8.26 9.54 -5.12
N LEU A 61 8.75 8.71 -4.19
CA LEU A 61 8.18 8.55 -2.84
C LEU A 61 8.41 9.80 -1.98
N TRP A 62 9.53 10.50 -2.15
CA TRP A 62 9.85 11.70 -1.37
C TRP A 62 9.35 12.99 -2.03
N ASP A 63 9.13 13.01 -3.35
CA ASP A 63 8.54 14.12 -4.10
C ASP A 63 7.00 14.17 -3.98
N ASN A 64 6.50 14.12 -2.74
CA ASN A 64 5.07 14.10 -2.41
C ASN A 64 4.61 15.37 -1.68
N ASP A 65 4.46 16.46 -2.43
CA ASP A 65 3.78 17.66 -1.94
C ASP A 65 2.30 17.38 -1.66
N VAL A 66 1.88 17.54 -0.41
CA VAL A 66 0.47 17.52 0.01
C VAL A 66 -0.16 18.86 -0.37
N ILE A 67 -1.10 18.86 -1.32
CA ILE A 67 -1.94 20.03 -1.65
C ILE A 67 -3.41 19.68 -1.47
N GLU A 68 -4.22 20.68 -1.14
CA GLU A 68 -5.67 20.54 -1.12
C GLU A 68 -6.18 20.27 -2.54
N VAL A 69 -6.61 19.04 -2.79
CA VAL A 69 -7.38 18.66 -3.99
C VAL A 69 -8.88 18.73 -3.69
N GLU A 70 -9.68 19.19 -4.66
CA GLU A 70 -11.14 19.39 -4.50
C GLU A 70 -11.91 18.09 -4.19
N LYS A 71 -11.37 16.92 -4.55
CA LYS A 71 -12.02 15.60 -4.34
C LYS A 71 -11.01 14.56 -3.87
N ALA A 72 -10.54 14.69 -2.64
CA ALA A 72 -9.72 13.66 -2.02
C ALA A 72 -10.50 12.35 -1.83
N LEU A 73 -9.92 11.23 -2.25
CA LEU A 73 -10.47 9.91 -1.97
C LEU A 73 -10.30 9.60 -0.48
N ASN A 74 -11.39 9.20 0.19
CA ASN A 74 -11.28 8.56 1.49
C ASN A 74 -10.90 7.07 1.33
N THR A 75 -10.53 6.41 2.42
CA THR A 75 -10.13 4.99 2.44
C THR A 75 -11.20 4.06 1.85
N SER A 76 -12.49 4.31 2.12
CA SER A 76 -13.59 3.48 1.61
C SER A 76 -13.67 3.55 0.08
N ASP A 77 -13.56 4.75 -0.48
CA ASP A 77 -13.59 4.95 -1.93
C ASP A 77 -12.32 4.42 -2.60
N ALA A 78 -11.15 4.53 -1.95
CA ALA A 78 -9.92 3.90 -2.44
C ALA A 78 -10.04 2.37 -2.52
N ILE A 79 -10.63 1.72 -1.50
CA ILE A 79 -10.90 0.28 -1.52
C ILE A 79 -11.86 -0.09 -2.67
N LYS A 80 -12.91 0.71 -2.92
CA LYS A 80 -13.82 0.48 -4.06
C LYS A 80 -13.09 0.53 -5.39
N VAL A 81 -12.26 1.55 -5.61
CA VAL A 81 -11.41 1.68 -6.82
C VAL A 81 -10.53 0.45 -7.00
N ILE A 82 -9.90 -0.04 -5.94
CA ILE A 82 -9.07 -1.26 -5.98
C ILE A 82 -9.90 -2.49 -6.32
N ASN A 83 -11.06 -2.64 -5.69
CA ASN A 83 -11.93 -3.80 -5.90
C ASN A 83 -12.48 -3.88 -7.34
N GLU A 84 -12.71 -2.72 -7.95
CA GLU A 84 -13.22 -2.56 -9.31
C GLU A 84 -12.12 -2.56 -10.37
N LEU A 85 -10.85 -2.52 -9.98
CA LEU A 85 -9.71 -2.49 -10.90
C LEU A 85 -9.75 -3.63 -11.93
N GLU A 86 -9.56 -3.25 -13.19
CA GLU A 86 -9.28 -4.16 -14.30
C GLU A 86 -7.82 -4.02 -14.72
N ASP A 87 -7.07 -5.11 -14.56
CA ASP A 87 -5.68 -5.23 -14.98
C ASP A 87 -5.49 -6.47 -15.87
N PRO A 88 -5.94 -6.41 -17.15
CA PRO A 88 -5.82 -7.53 -18.07
C PRO A 88 -4.36 -7.88 -18.40
N LYS A 89 -3.44 -6.93 -18.23
CA LYS A 89 -1.99 -7.12 -18.40
C LYS A 89 -1.35 -7.88 -17.24
N ARG A 90 -2.06 -8.07 -16.11
CA ARG A 90 -1.60 -8.82 -14.94
C ARG A 90 -0.26 -8.31 -14.40
N ARG A 91 -0.11 -6.99 -14.33
CA ARG A 91 1.14 -6.27 -14.03
C ARG A 91 1.64 -6.46 -12.59
N ALA A 92 0.74 -6.69 -11.64
CA ALA A 92 1.09 -6.85 -10.23
C ALA A 92 0.40 -8.07 -9.61
N ASN A 93 1.16 -8.84 -8.82
CA ASN A 93 0.67 -10.03 -8.12
C ASN A 93 0.44 -9.81 -6.62
N CYS A 94 0.95 -8.71 -6.06
CA CYS A 94 0.84 -8.33 -4.66
C CYS A 94 0.29 -6.91 -4.55
N LEU A 95 -0.74 -6.74 -3.73
CA LEU A 95 -1.27 -5.44 -3.32
C LEU A 95 -0.86 -5.17 -1.89
N ILE A 96 -0.24 -4.01 -1.65
CA ILE A 96 0.09 -3.51 -0.32
C ILE A 96 -0.78 -2.28 -0.09
N PHE A 97 -1.65 -2.34 0.92
CA PHE A 97 -2.62 -1.29 1.21
C PHE A 97 -2.32 -0.67 2.56
N PHE A 98 -1.91 0.60 2.57
CA PHE A 98 -1.65 1.36 3.80
C PHE A 98 -2.87 2.20 4.17
N SER A 99 -3.22 2.24 5.45
CA SER A 99 -4.20 3.20 5.99
C SER A 99 -3.94 3.47 7.46
N ALA A 100 -4.09 4.73 7.87
CA ALA A 100 -4.07 5.18 9.27
C ALA A 100 -5.47 5.55 9.80
N GLN A 101 -6.54 5.18 9.08
CA GLN A 101 -7.92 5.50 9.48
C GLN A 101 -8.32 4.73 10.74
N GLN A 102 -8.54 5.44 11.85
CA GLN A 102 -8.80 4.83 13.15
C GLN A 102 -10.14 4.08 13.23
N ASP A 103 -11.23 4.67 12.74
CA ASP A 103 -12.52 3.97 12.66
C ASP A 103 -12.62 3.21 11.34
N THR A 104 -12.44 1.90 11.41
CA THR A 104 -12.44 1.01 10.25
C THR A 104 -13.76 0.25 10.10
N SER A 105 -14.73 0.44 11.00
CA SER A 105 -15.97 -0.35 11.09
C SER A 105 -16.84 -0.30 9.83
N THR A 106 -16.75 0.81 9.08
CA THR A 106 -17.52 1.06 7.85
C THR A 106 -16.75 0.76 6.56
N LEU A 107 -15.49 0.34 6.67
CA LEU A 107 -14.68 0.06 5.49
C LEU A 107 -15.21 -1.19 4.78
N PRO A 108 -15.35 -1.13 3.43
CA PRO A 108 -15.69 -2.31 2.66
C PRO A 108 -14.55 -3.33 2.72
N ARG A 109 -14.87 -4.59 2.41
CA ARG A 109 -13.83 -5.61 2.22
C ARG A 109 -12.89 -5.21 1.09
N LEU A 110 -11.60 -5.37 1.30
CA LEU A 110 -10.56 -5.27 0.30
C LEU A 110 -10.34 -6.64 -0.33
N ASP A 111 -11.05 -6.90 -1.43
CA ASP A 111 -11.12 -8.20 -2.06
C ASP A 111 -11.23 -8.06 -3.59
N PRO A 112 -10.19 -7.53 -4.28
CA PRO A 112 -10.19 -7.36 -5.73
C PRO A 112 -10.44 -8.68 -6.46
N ASN A 113 -11.22 -8.59 -7.54
CA ASN A 113 -11.66 -9.77 -8.28
C ASN A 113 -10.46 -10.47 -8.97
N PRO A 114 -10.17 -11.74 -8.64
CA PRO A 114 -9.02 -12.48 -9.20
C PRO A 114 -9.12 -12.79 -10.70
N SER A 115 -10.32 -12.65 -11.28
CA SER A 115 -10.53 -12.77 -12.74
C SER A 115 -10.21 -11.47 -13.47
N ARG A 116 -10.12 -10.33 -12.77
CA ARG A 116 -9.88 -9.00 -13.35
C ARG A 116 -8.49 -8.46 -13.07
N SER A 117 -7.81 -8.95 -12.03
CA SER A 117 -6.44 -8.57 -11.68
C SER A 117 -5.64 -9.81 -11.25
N ALA A 118 -4.32 -9.67 -11.18
CA ALA A 118 -3.43 -10.77 -10.78
C ALA A 118 -3.08 -10.76 -9.28
N PHE A 119 -3.74 -9.95 -8.45
CA PHE A 119 -3.47 -9.90 -7.02
C PHE A 119 -3.74 -11.25 -6.34
N GLN A 120 -2.67 -12.00 -6.09
CA GLN A 120 -2.60 -13.26 -5.36
C GLN A 120 -2.18 -13.06 -3.90
N ARG A 121 -1.75 -11.85 -3.55
CA ARG A 121 -1.40 -11.46 -2.19
C ARG A 121 -1.96 -10.08 -1.91
N ILE A 122 -2.62 -9.94 -0.76
CA ILE A 122 -3.09 -8.66 -0.25
C ILE A 122 -2.50 -8.50 1.15
N VAL A 123 -1.76 -7.43 1.36
CA VAL A 123 -1.19 -7.06 2.65
C VAL A 123 -1.80 -5.72 3.05
N ALA A 124 -2.69 -5.72 4.03
CA ALA A 124 -3.22 -4.49 4.62
C ALA A 124 -2.35 -4.08 5.81
N ILE A 125 -1.82 -2.87 5.78
CA ILE A 125 -0.96 -2.31 6.81
C ILE A 125 -1.74 -1.16 7.46
N GLY A 126 -2.24 -1.43 8.66
CA GLY A 126 -2.87 -0.44 9.50
C GLY A 126 -1.80 0.33 10.25
N PHE A 127 -1.47 1.53 9.77
CA PHE A 127 -0.46 2.37 10.40
C PHE A 127 -1.04 3.11 11.62
N ASN A 128 -0.16 3.47 12.58
CA ASN A 128 -0.55 4.04 13.86
C ASN A 128 -1.61 3.19 14.59
N GLU A 129 -1.30 1.89 14.73
CA GLU A 129 -2.13 0.90 15.45
C GLU A 129 -3.55 0.71 14.89
N THR A 130 -3.75 1.09 13.62
CA THR A 130 -5.04 0.88 12.94
C THR A 130 -5.28 -0.62 12.76
N ASP A 131 -6.50 -1.09 13.01
CA ASP A 131 -6.91 -2.48 12.76
C ASP A 131 -7.68 -2.62 11.44
N LEU A 132 -7.10 -3.38 10.51
CA LEU A 132 -7.66 -3.69 9.19
C LEU A 132 -8.01 -5.18 9.04
N GLN A 133 -8.01 -5.96 10.12
CA GLN A 133 -8.18 -7.42 10.05
C GLN A 133 -9.51 -7.83 9.42
N HIS A 134 -10.60 -7.12 9.71
CA HIS A 134 -11.93 -7.46 9.20
C HIS A 134 -12.15 -7.11 7.72
N ILE A 135 -11.29 -6.29 7.10
CA ILE A 135 -11.43 -5.92 5.68
C ILE A 135 -10.73 -6.89 4.73
N VAL A 136 -9.78 -7.71 5.21
CA VAL A 136 -9.04 -8.66 4.36
C VAL A 136 -9.59 -10.09 4.47
N VAL A 137 -9.42 -10.89 3.40
CA VAL A 137 -9.94 -12.28 3.33
C VAL A 137 -8.78 -13.29 3.24
N PRO A 138 -8.55 -14.13 4.28
CA PRO A 138 -7.57 -15.21 4.22
C PRO A 138 -7.91 -16.30 3.18
N PRO A 139 -6.93 -17.03 2.62
CA PRO A 139 -5.48 -16.92 2.87
C PRO A 139 -4.79 -15.84 2.02
N ARG A 140 -5.50 -15.23 1.07
CA ARG A 140 -4.95 -14.22 0.16
C ARG A 140 -4.56 -12.94 0.90
N GLY A 141 -5.42 -12.51 1.81
CA GLY A 141 -5.25 -11.34 2.65
C GLY A 141 -4.55 -11.62 3.98
N VAL A 142 -3.66 -10.72 4.38
CA VAL A 142 -3.22 -10.57 5.78
C VAL A 142 -3.34 -9.10 6.17
N ALA A 143 -3.59 -8.85 7.45
CA ALA A 143 -3.52 -7.51 8.02
C ALA A 143 -2.41 -7.47 9.07
N LEU A 144 -1.67 -6.37 9.11
CA LEU A 144 -0.70 -6.04 10.14
C LEU A 144 -1.07 -4.68 10.73
N SER A 145 -1.07 -4.57 12.04
CA SER A 145 -1.21 -3.29 12.74
C SER A 145 0.17 -2.84 13.18
N ILE A 146 0.64 -1.70 12.66
CA ILE A 146 2.00 -1.20 12.85
C ILE A 146 1.95 0.09 13.67
N PRO A 147 2.70 0.19 14.78
CA PRO A 147 2.72 1.40 15.60
C PRO A 147 3.41 2.56 14.88
N LEU A 148 3.10 3.80 15.28
CA LEU A 148 3.72 5.02 14.73
C LEU A 148 5.25 5.01 14.86
N TYR A 149 5.75 4.42 15.94
CA TYR A 149 7.17 4.20 16.21
C TYR A 149 7.47 2.71 16.09
N TYR A 150 7.54 2.25 14.85
CA TYR A 150 7.86 0.86 14.53
C TYR A 150 9.34 0.55 14.81
N MET A 151 9.60 -0.72 15.12
CA MET A 151 10.94 -1.26 15.32
C MET A 151 11.30 -2.21 14.17
N GLY A 152 12.55 -2.70 14.16
CA GLY A 152 13.03 -3.64 13.14
C GLY A 152 12.17 -4.90 13.01
N ARG A 153 11.57 -5.39 14.11
CA ARG A 153 10.67 -6.55 14.10
C ARG A 153 9.35 -6.29 13.37
N ASP A 154 8.84 -5.05 13.43
CA ASP A 154 7.59 -4.67 12.77
C ASP A 154 7.84 -4.54 11.26
N LEU A 155 8.98 -3.94 10.89
CA LEU A 155 9.45 -3.90 9.51
C LEU A 155 9.66 -5.30 8.93
N GLU A 156 10.29 -6.20 9.69
CA GLU A 156 10.48 -7.60 9.28
C GLU A 156 9.14 -8.31 9.06
N ALA A 157 8.15 -8.09 9.94
CA ALA A 157 6.81 -8.63 9.77
C ALA A 157 6.14 -8.13 8.48
N VAL A 158 6.30 -6.84 8.15
CA VAL A 158 5.80 -6.25 6.89
C VAL A 158 6.46 -6.92 5.69
N VAL A 159 7.79 -7.01 5.66
CA VAL A 159 8.54 -7.61 4.54
C VAL A 159 8.19 -9.09 4.38
N ASN A 160 8.10 -9.84 5.47
CA ASN A 160 7.74 -11.26 5.43
C ASN A 160 6.29 -11.46 4.93
N ALA A 161 5.35 -10.60 5.36
CA ALA A 161 3.98 -10.63 4.88
C ALA A 161 3.88 -10.39 3.37
N ILE A 162 4.69 -9.49 2.82
CA ILE A 162 4.78 -9.17 1.39
C ILE A 162 5.39 -10.36 0.62
N LEU A 163 6.53 -10.85 1.06
CA LEU A 163 7.28 -11.94 0.42
C LEU A 163 6.68 -13.34 0.67
N LYS A 164 5.57 -13.45 1.42
CA LYS A 164 4.97 -14.71 1.88
C LYS A 164 5.98 -15.63 2.60
N LYS A 165 6.88 -15.05 3.38
CA LYS A 165 7.82 -15.80 4.22
C LYS A 165 7.16 -16.16 5.56
N PRO A 166 7.53 -17.31 6.17
CA PRO A 166 7.07 -17.70 7.50
C PRO A 166 7.50 -16.71 8.59
#